data_AF-A0A6I1PLU1-F1
#
_entry.id   AF-A0A6I1PLU1-F1
#
_cell.length_a   1.000
_cell.length_b   1.000
_cell.length_c   1.000
_cell.angle_alpha   90.00
_cell.angle_beta   90.00
_cell.angle_gamma   90.00
#
_symmetry.space_group_name_H-M   'P 1'
#
loop_
_entity.id
_entity.type
_entity.pdbx_description
1 polymer ?
#
loop_
_entity_poly.entity_id
_entity_poly.type
_entity_poly.pdbx_seq_one_letter_code
_entity_poly.pdbx_strand_id
1 'polypeptide(L)'
;MSLLKNSIYILVFFSLVLFLLTWQKTAFALLFLLPLFLTLFWEFFLFLKLRKNIIKEATLIKGSLFYRISMGDFYLYIFSFFLACFGMVSLFLNFLSLEKNDFIFAFIILPLLMLFFKNKLHLQFVDNAYNDFRIVIISSFFTAFLYAGFGLLFSYDEILNLNLFSQKIIAYKSSSFFYLDFLSEILYFISHLKLFFFSYFGNLGFKILNFIFDFFNFFMFCSLLSYIFNFILKIKIKYVILFLSCVGVVMNYSLKEERNNVLKREQEQILSWMNNFVLFKDNNFSVIQKEKDEFEKDLKEVKKLFNKNAFELGIWWFSKEKQDLEKRINESLK
;
A
#
# COMPACT_ATOMS: atom_id res chain seq x y z
N MET A 1 33.21 -19.60 -17.33
CA MET A 1 32.55 -19.29 -16.03
C MET A 1 32.05 -17.85 -15.90
N SER A 2 32.81 -16.82 -16.31
CA SER A 2 32.41 -15.40 -16.18
C SER A 2 31.22 -15.00 -17.06
N LEU A 3 31.19 -15.47 -18.31
CA LEU A 3 30.08 -15.22 -19.25
C LEU A 3 28.74 -15.78 -18.74
N LEU A 4 28.76 -16.99 -18.17
CA LEU A 4 27.58 -17.68 -17.65
C LEU A 4 26.99 -16.98 -16.40
N LYS A 5 27.84 -16.35 -15.57
CA LYS A 5 27.38 -15.50 -14.47
C LYS A 5 26.78 -14.19 -14.99
N ASN A 6 27.42 -13.56 -15.97
CA ASN A 6 26.93 -12.33 -16.58
C ASN A 6 25.58 -12.52 -17.27
N SER A 7 25.38 -13.66 -17.95
CA SER A 7 24.10 -13.97 -18.58
C SER A 7 22.97 -14.14 -17.57
N ILE A 8 23.23 -14.68 -16.38
CA ILE A 8 22.20 -14.81 -15.33
C ILE A 8 21.78 -13.44 -14.81
N TYR A 9 22.71 -12.52 -14.53
CA TYR A 9 22.36 -11.16 -14.09
C TYR A 9 21.50 -10.42 -15.11
N ILE A 10 21.86 -10.55 -16.39
CA ILE A 10 21.13 -9.93 -17.50
C ILE A 10 19.73 -10.55 -17.63
N LEU A 11 19.62 -11.88 -17.51
CA LEU A 11 18.36 -12.60 -17.60
C LEU A 11 17.38 -12.15 -16.50
N VAL A 12 17.85 -11.95 -15.26
CA VAL A 12 17.03 -11.48 -14.14
C VAL A 12 16.54 -10.04 -14.37
N PHE A 13 17.38 -9.18 -14.94
CA PHE A 13 16.96 -7.82 -15.31
C PHE A 13 15.90 -7.84 -16.41
N PHE A 14 16.13 -8.62 -17.48
CA PHE A 14 15.14 -8.75 -18.56
C PHE A 14 13.85 -9.38 -18.09
N SER A 15 13.89 -10.38 -17.20
CA SER A 15 12.66 -10.98 -16.67
C SER A 15 11.84 -9.96 -15.88
N LEU A 16 12.50 -9.09 -15.11
CA LEU A 16 11.84 -8.01 -14.41
C LEU A 16 11.16 -7.04 -15.39
N VAL A 17 11.88 -6.55 -16.40
CA VAL A 17 11.34 -5.59 -17.39
C VAL A 17 10.21 -6.22 -18.21
N LEU A 18 10.41 -7.46 -18.69
CA LEU A 18 9.40 -8.17 -19.48
C LEU A 18 8.13 -8.43 -18.68
N PHE A 19 8.24 -8.80 -17.41
CA PHE A 19 7.08 -8.95 -16.54
C PHE A 19 6.25 -7.66 -16.49
N LEU A 20 6.90 -6.51 -16.21
CA LEU A 20 6.23 -5.22 -16.09
C LEU A 20 5.53 -4.79 -17.39
N LEU A 21 6.11 -5.11 -18.55
CA LEU A 21 5.56 -4.74 -19.86
C LEU A 21 4.43 -5.66 -20.35
N THR A 22 4.39 -6.91 -19.89
CA THR A 22 3.55 -7.96 -20.51
C THR A 22 2.44 -8.51 -19.62
N TRP A 23 2.46 -8.22 -18.31
CA TRP A 23 1.49 -8.82 -17.37
C TRP A 23 0.03 -8.48 -17.70
N GLN A 24 -0.25 -7.28 -18.23
CA GLN A 24 -1.60 -6.90 -18.64
C GLN A 24 -2.06 -7.65 -19.90
N LYS A 25 -1.13 -8.01 -20.79
CA LYS A 25 -1.46 -8.49 -22.14
C LYS A 25 -1.43 -10.00 -22.27
N THR A 26 -0.63 -10.71 -21.47
CA THR A 26 -0.37 -12.13 -21.67
C THR A 26 -0.25 -12.92 -20.37
N ALA A 27 -0.87 -14.11 -20.32
CA ALA A 27 -0.72 -15.04 -19.20
C ALA A 27 0.71 -15.57 -19.03
N PHE A 28 1.51 -15.59 -20.12
CA PHE A 28 2.90 -16.01 -20.09
C PHE A 28 3.81 -15.10 -19.25
N ALA A 29 3.34 -13.92 -18.85
CA ALA A 29 4.10 -13.02 -18.00
C ALA A 29 4.53 -13.67 -16.68
N LEU A 30 3.73 -14.59 -16.13
CA LEU A 30 4.06 -15.31 -14.89
C LEU A 30 5.36 -16.13 -14.99
N LEU A 31 5.76 -16.58 -16.18
CA LEU A 31 7.02 -17.29 -16.37
C LEU A 31 8.24 -16.42 -16.05
N PHE A 32 8.13 -15.10 -16.23
CA PHE A 32 9.20 -14.16 -15.90
C PHE A 32 9.42 -13.98 -14.38
N LEU A 33 8.55 -14.54 -13.53
CA LEU A 33 8.74 -14.56 -12.08
C LEU A 33 9.74 -15.63 -11.64
N LEU A 34 9.97 -16.68 -12.43
CA LEU A 34 10.87 -17.79 -12.06
C LEU A 34 12.32 -17.32 -11.82
N PRO A 35 12.95 -16.51 -12.71
CA PRO A 35 14.30 -16.01 -12.45
C PRO A 35 14.38 -15.07 -11.24
N LEU A 36 13.32 -14.29 -10.98
CA LEU A 36 13.24 -13.40 -9.83
C LEU A 36 13.19 -14.22 -8.53
N PHE A 37 12.38 -15.30 -8.51
CA PHE A 37 12.29 -16.22 -7.38
C PHE A 37 13.65 -16.86 -7.05
N LEU A 38 14.32 -17.40 -8.06
CA LEU A 38 15.63 -18.03 -7.89
C LEU A 38 16.68 -17.05 -7.34
N THR A 39 16.59 -15.78 -7.75
CA THR A 39 17.48 -14.73 -7.27
C THR A 39 17.26 -14.43 -5.79
N LEU A 40 16.01 -14.24 -5.38
CA LEU A 40 15.68 -14.00 -3.97
C LEU A 40 16.05 -15.19 -3.09
N PHE A 41 15.76 -16.41 -3.56
CA PHE A 41 16.15 -17.63 -2.87
C PHE A 41 17.66 -17.67 -2.61
N TRP A 42 18.46 -17.34 -3.62
CA TRP A 42 19.92 -17.35 -3.50
C TRP A 42 20.44 -16.26 -2.57
N GLU A 43 19.95 -15.03 -2.67
CA GLU A 43 20.37 -13.93 -1.80
C GLU A 43 19.97 -14.18 -0.33
N PHE A 44 18.77 -14.70 -0.07
CA PHE A 44 18.35 -15.10 1.28
C PHE A 44 19.19 -16.25 1.84
N PHE A 45 19.48 -17.25 1.01
CA PHE A 45 20.35 -18.35 1.41
C PHE A 45 21.75 -17.88 1.80
N LEU A 46 22.36 -17.01 0.97
CA LEU A 46 23.68 -16.44 1.26
C LEU A 46 23.68 -15.65 2.57
N PHE A 47 22.66 -14.83 2.80
CA PHE A 47 22.51 -14.06 4.03
C PHE A 47 22.40 -14.96 5.27
N LEU A 48 21.50 -15.95 5.22
CA LEU A 48 21.26 -16.86 6.34
C LEU A 48 22.47 -17.76 6.63
N LYS A 49 23.17 -18.21 5.59
CA LYS A 49 24.40 -19.00 5.72
C LYS A 49 25.50 -18.19 6.39
N LEU A 50 25.69 -16.92 6.01
CA LEU A 50 26.64 -16.04 6.68
C LEU A 50 26.27 -15.78 8.14
N ARG A 51 25.00 -15.51 8.43
CA ARG A 51 24.53 -15.34 9.82
C ARG A 51 24.81 -16.58 10.66
N LYS A 52 24.50 -17.77 10.14
CA LYS A 52 24.82 -19.06 10.78
C LYS A 52 26.31 -19.18 11.05
N ASN A 53 27.17 -18.85 10.08
CA ASN A 53 28.61 -18.94 10.23
C ASN A 53 29.15 -17.97 11.29
N ILE A 54 28.68 -16.71 11.31
CA ILE A 54 29.07 -15.72 12.32
C ILE A 54 28.69 -16.19 13.73
N ILE A 55 27.47 -16.67 13.92
CA ILE A 55 27.01 -17.19 15.23
C ILE A 55 27.85 -18.41 15.62
N LYS A 56 28.10 -19.32 14.67
CA LYS A 56 28.87 -20.54 14.89
C LYS A 56 30.31 -20.24 15.32
N GLU A 57 30.97 -19.30 14.65
CA GLU A 57 32.33 -18.87 15.02
C GLU A 57 32.38 -18.17 16.38
N ALA A 58 31.34 -17.41 16.73
CA ALA A 58 31.26 -16.69 18.00
C ALA A 58 30.91 -17.59 19.20
N THR A 59 30.22 -18.72 18.98
CA THR A 59 29.63 -19.53 20.07
C THR A 59 30.21 -20.93 20.20
N LEU A 60 30.75 -21.53 19.14
CA LEU A 60 31.18 -22.92 19.14
C LEU A 60 32.69 -23.06 18.95
N ILE A 61 33.29 -23.89 19.81
CA ILE A 61 34.69 -24.28 19.68
C ILE A 61 34.87 -25.06 18.36
N LYS A 62 35.84 -24.64 17.54
CA LYS A 62 36.19 -25.30 16.28
C LYS A 62 36.51 -26.77 16.53
N GLY A 63 35.85 -27.66 15.78
CA GLY A 63 36.06 -29.11 15.88
C GLY A 63 35.17 -29.84 16.89
N SER A 64 34.37 -29.13 17.70
CA SER A 64 33.39 -29.75 18.60
C SER A 64 32.31 -30.55 17.85
N LEU A 65 31.68 -31.51 18.53
CA LEU A 65 30.63 -32.36 17.95
C LEU A 65 29.42 -31.51 17.47
N PHE A 66 29.04 -30.50 18.25
CA PHE A 66 28.03 -29.51 17.86
C PHE A 66 28.44 -28.66 16.65
N TYR A 67 29.75 -28.35 16.50
CA TYR A 67 30.27 -27.68 15.30
C TYR A 67 30.14 -28.56 14.05
N ARG A 68 30.32 -29.88 14.17
CA ARG A 68 30.18 -30.81 13.03
C ARG A 68 28.72 -31.06 12.66
N ILE A 69 27.83 -31.23 13.64
CA ILE A 69 26.39 -31.42 13.39
C ILE A 69 25.78 -30.19 12.71
N SER A 70 26.19 -28.99 13.12
CA SER A 70 25.74 -27.73 12.51
C SER A 70 26.38 -27.42 11.15
N MET A 71 27.11 -28.34 10.51
CA MET A 71 27.59 -28.14 9.12
C MET A 71 26.44 -28.19 8.10
N GLY A 72 25.38 -28.96 8.35
CA GLY A 72 24.29 -29.13 7.39
C GLY A 72 23.54 -27.83 7.09
N ASP A 73 23.30 -27.54 5.81
CA ASP A 73 22.58 -26.35 5.34
C ASP A 73 21.10 -26.63 5.03
N PHE A 74 20.61 -27.85 5.31
CA PHE A 74 19.26 -28.30 4.95
C PHE A 74 18.15 -27.35 5.44
N TYR A 75 18.15 -27.01 6.74
CA TYR A 75 17.16 -26.07 7.31
C TYR A 75 17.29 -24.66 6.74
N LEU A 76 18.50 -24.23 6.34
CA LEU A 76 18.69 -22.94 5.70
C LEU A 76 18.05 -22.91 4.31
N TYR A 77 18.17 -23.99 3.53
CA TYR A 77 17.50 -24.09 2.24
C TYR A 77 15.98 -24.02 2.38
N ILE A 78 15.39 -24.75 3.34
CA ILE A 78 13.96 -24.71 3.60
C ILE A 78 13.51 -23.29 3.99
N PHE A 79 14.21 -22.65 4.93
CA PHE A 79 13.85 -21.32 5.40
C PHE A 79 14.01 -20.26 4.28
N SER A 80 15.06 -20.36 3.48
CA SER A 80 15.29 -19.48 2.33
C SER A 80 14.20 -19.65 1.26
N PHE A 81 13.72 -20.88 1.05
CA PHE A 81 12.63 -21.18 0.12
C PHE A 81 11.35 -20.47 0.54
N PHE A 82 10.92 -20.62 1.80
CA PHE A 82 9.71 -19.96 2.28
C PHE A 82 9.81 -18.44 2.28
N LEU A 83 10.97 -17.88 2.65
CA LEU A 83 11.22 -16.43 2.55
C LEU A 83 11.14 -15.95 1.10
N ALA A 84 11.69 -16.70 0.15
CA ALA A 84 11.63 -16.36 -1.27
C ALA A 84 10.20 -16.45 -1.81
N CYS A 85 9.40 -17.44 -1.41
CA CYS A 85 7.98 -17.52 -1.76
C CYS A 85 7.22 -16.30 -1.26
N PHE A 86 7.39 -15.94 0.02
CA PHE A 86 6.74 -14.76 0.59
C PHE A 86 7.19 -13.47 -0.11
N GLY A 87 8.49 -13.31 -0.33
CA GLY A 87 9.05 -12.16 -1.04
C GLY A 87 8.54 -12.04 -2.47
N MET A 88 8.42 -13.15 -3.19
CA MET A 88 7.88 -13.15 -4.54
C MET A 88 6.41 -12.77 -4.61
N VAL A 89 5.58 -13.32 -3.71
CA VAL A 89 4.16 -12.94 -3.65
C VAL A 89 4.03 -11.45 -3.33
N SER A 90 4.79 -10.95 -2.36
CA SER A 90 4.79 -9.52 -2.00
C SER A 90 5.23 -8.63 -3.17
N LEU A 91 6.30 -8.98 -3.89
CA LEU A 91 6.76 -8.21 -5.06
C LEU A 91 5.73 -8.23 -6.17
N PHE A 92 5.18 -9.40 -6.47
CA PHE A 92 4.18 -9.59 -7.50
C PHE A 92 2.94 -8.73 -7.25
N LEU A 93 2.38 -8.77 -6.04
CA LEU A 93 1.21 -7.96 -5.69
C LEU A 93 1.51 -6.46 -5.81
N ASN A 94 2.68 -6.01 -5.35
CA ASN A 94 3.07 -4.62 -5.47
C ASN A 94 3.28 -4.19 -6.94
N PHE A 95 3.83 -5.06 -7.79
CA PHE A 95 3.99 -4.76 -9.22
C PHE A 95 2.65 -4.55 -9.93
N LEU A 96 1.60 -5.30 -9.54
CA LEU A 96 0.25 -5.10 -10.09
C LEU A 96 -0.34 -3.75 -9.69
N SER A 97 -0.03 -3.27 -8.48
CA SER A 97 -0.53 -2.00 -7.96
C SER A 97 0.30 -0.77 -8.32
N LEU A 98 1.50 -0.92 -8.91
CA LEU A 98 2.40 0.22 -9.17
C LEU A 98 1.74 1.29 -10.05
N GLU A 99 1.71 2.52 -9.60
CA GLU A 99 1.37 3.67 -10.42
C GLU A 99 2.59 4.24 -11.14
N LYS A 100 2.37 5.14 -12.11
CA LYS A 100 3.45 5.74 -12.92
C LYS A 100 4.54 6.40 -12.07
N ASN A 101 4.16 7.07 -10.98
CA ASN A 101 5.11 7.73 -10.08
C ASN A 101 6.00 6.71 -9.36
N ASP A 102 5.45 5.58 -8.96
CA ASP A 102 6.14 4.51 -8.22
C ASP A 102 7.31 3.95 -9.03
N PHE A 103 7.18 3.89 -10.37
CA PHE A 103 8.26 3.46 -11.27
C PHE A 103 9.50 4.35 -11.16
N ILE A 104 9.35 5.66 -10.95
CA ILE A 104 10.50 6.56 -10.80
C ILE A 104 11.26 6.22 -9.52
N PHE A 105 10.55 6.05 -8.40
CA PHE A 105 11.17 5.72 -7.13
C PHE A 105 11.81 4.32 -7.15
N ALA A 106 11.13 3.34 -7.73
CA ALA A 106 11.55 1.94 -7.76
C ALA A 106 12.71 1.66 -8.74
N PHE A 107 12.74 2.30 -9.91
CA PHE A 107 13.69 1.96 -11.00
C PHE A 107 14.77 3.01 -11.26
N ILE A 108 14.62 4.21 -10.73
CA ILE A 108 15.62 5.28 -10.87
C ILE A 108 16.24 5.59 -9.51
N ILE A 109 15.43 6.02 -8.54
CA ILE A 109 15.93 6.48 -7.24
C ILE A 109 16.55 5.32 -6.46
N LEU A 110 15.90 4.16 -6.40
CA LEU A 110 16.39 3.00 -5.65
C LEU A 110 17.75 2.51 -6.17
N PRO A 111 17.94 2.20 -7.47
CA PRO A 111 19.25 1.77 -7.98
C PRO A 111 20.36 2.82 -7.80
N LEU A 112 20.02 4.11 -7.91
CA LEU A 112 20.96 5.21 -7.67
C LEU A 112 21.44 5.25 -6.21
N LEU A 113 20.50 5.18 -5.26
CA LEU A 113 20.84 5.12 -3.83
C LEU A 113 21.66 3.89 -3.50
N MET A 114 21.31 2.72 -4.04
CA MET A 114 22.07 1.50 -3.85
C MET A 114 23.53 1.64 -4.32
N LEU A 115 23.76 2.23 -5.50
CA LEU A 115 25.12 2.45 -6.00
C LEU A 115 25.87 3.48 -5.18
N PHE A 116 25.21 4.56 -4.76
CA PHE A 116 25.80 5.56 -3.89
C PHE A 116 26.25 4.95 -2.55
N PHE A 117 25.36 4.21 -1.87
CA PHE A 117 25.68 3.55 -0.60
C PHE A 117 26.72 2.47 -0.77
N LYS A 118 26.67 1.68 -1.85
CA LYS A 118 27.71 0.68 -2.12
C LYS A 118 29.08 1.32 -2.28
N ASN A 119 29.21 2.40 -3.05
CA ASN A 119 30.50 3.08 -3.22
C ASN A 119 31.01 3.73 -1.91
N LYS A 120 30.12 4.34 -1.12
CA LYS A 120 30.49 5.00 0.15
C LYS A 120 30.81 4.02 1.28
N LEU A 121 30.03 2.94 1.40
CA LEU A 121 30.15 1.96 2.48
C LEU A 121 31.19 0.87 2.18
N HIS A 122 31.54 0.64 0.91
CA HIS A 122 32.63 -0.28 0.52
C HIS A 122 33.98 0.13 1.13
N LEU A 123 34.23 1.43 1.28
CA LEU A 123 35.43 1.96 1.93
C LEU A 123 35.48 1.68 3.44
N GLN A 124 34.32 1.39 4.06
CA GLN A 124 34.21 1.20 5.51
C GLN A 124 34.02 -0.27 5.91
N PHE A 125 33.68 -1.14 4.97
CA PHE A 125 33.27 -2.52 5.27
C PHE A 125 33.78 -3.53 4.23
N VAL A 126 34.23 -4.69 4.70
CA VAL A 126 34.64 -5.83 3.84
C VAL A 126 33.44 -6.37 3.04
N ASP A 127 33.64 -6.70 1.77
CA ASP A 127 32.62 -7.30 0.89
C ASP A 127 32.08 -8.61 1.47
N ASN A 128 30.90 -8.54 2.08
CA ASN A 128 30.21 -9.66 2.72
C ASN A 128 28.69 -9.49 2.56
N ALA A 129 27.91 -10.58 2.46
CA ALA A 129 26.46 -10.45 2.24
C ALA A 129 25.70 -9.83 3.44
N TYR A 130 26.33 -9.71 4.60
CA TYR A 130 25.78 -8.94 5.72
C TYR A 130 25.87 -7.41 5.49
N ASN A 131 26.88 -6.94 4.76
CA ASN A 131 26.96 -5.53 4.34
C ASN A 131 26.02 -5.25 3.17
N ASP A 132 25.87 -6.21 2.25
CA ASP A 132 24.83 -6.14 1.22
C ASP A 132 23.44 -5.95 1.85
N PHE A 133 23.12 -6.71 2.91
CA PHE A 133 21.88 -6.55 3.68
C PHE A 133 21.71 -5.14 4.26
N ARG A 134 22.76 -4.58 4.86
CA ARG A 134 22.74 -3.22 5.42
C ARG A 134 22.50 -2.17 4.33
N ILE A 135 23.20 -2.29 3.20
CA ILE A 135 23.03 -1.40 2.04
C ILE A 135 21.59 -1.48 1.56
N VAL A 136 21.04 -2.69 1.40
CA VAL A 136 19.65 -2.93 0.98
C VAL A 136 18.66 -2.21 1.91
N ILE A 137 18.77 -2.37 3.23
CA ILE A 137 17.85 -1.74 4.18
C ILE A 137 17.97 -0.22 4.15
N ILE A 138 19.20 0.31 4.14
CA ILE A 138 19.41 1.75 4.15
C ILE A 138 18.88 2.37 2.87
N SER A 139 19.17 1.77 1.70
CA SER A 139 18.64 2.26 0.43
C SER A 139 17.13 2.19 0.39
N SER A 140 16.51 1.09 0.83
CA SER A 140 15.06 0.93 0.82
C SER A 140 14.37 1.87 1.80
N PHE A 141 14.99 2.16 2.94
CA PHE A 141 14.49 3.13 3.92
C PHE A 141 14.41 4.53 3.31
N PHE A 142 15.51 5.02 2.73
CA PHE A 142 15.55 6.35 2.14
C PHE A 142 14.62 6.48 0.93
N THR A 143 14.52 5.45 0.07
CA THR A 143 13.55 5.50 -1.03
C THR A 143 12.11 5.54 -0.55
N ALA A 144 11.75 4.70 0.42
CA ALA A 144 10.39 4.68 0.96
C ALA A 144 10.04 5.97 1.68
N PHE A 145 11.00 6.56 2.40
CA PHE A 145 10.80 7.84 3.05
C PHE A 145 10.57 8.97 2.04
N LEU A 146 11.39 9.04 0.98
CA LEU A 146 11.20 10.03 -0.09
C LEU A 146 9.88 9.82 -0.84
N TYR A 147 9.50 8.57 -1.11
CA TYR A 147 8.24 8.22 -1.74
C TYR A 147 7.03 8.66 -0.90
N ALA A 148 6.99 8.26 0.38
CA ALA A 148 5.90 8.62 1.28
C ALA A 148 5.85 10.14 1.53
N GLY A 149 7.01 10.80 1.62
CA GLY A 149 7.11 12.25 1.72
C GLY A 149 6.58 12.97 0.48
N PHE A 150 6.85 12.43 -0.72
CA PHE A 150 6.27 12.94 -1.96
C PHE A 150 4.74 12.81 -1.98
N GLY A 151 4.21 11.65 -1.57
CA GLY A 151 2.76 11.44 -1.46
C GLY A 151 2.08 12.47 -0.54
N LEU A 152 2.71 12.76 0.61
CA LEU A 152 2.23 13.73 1.61
C LEU A 152 2.10 15.15 1.06
N LEU A 153 3.02 15.55 0.16
CA LEU A 153 3.11 16.90 -0.38
C LEU A 153 2.30 17.11 -1.65
N PHE A 154 2.13 16.08 -2.49
CA PHE A 154 1.64 16.26 -3.86
C PHE A 154 0.45 15.35 -4.27
N SER A 155 0.09 14.34 -3.48
CA SER A 155 -0.84 13.30 -3.96
C SER A 155 -2.18 13.23 -3.20
N TYR A 156 -2.22 13.62 -1.92
CA TYR A 156 -3.42 13.50 -1.08
C TYR A 156 -4.27 14.77 -1.04
N ASP A 157 -4.59 15.35 -2.20
CA ASP A 157 -5.37 16.59 -2.25
C ASP A 157 -6.89 16.36 -2.11
N GLU A 158 -7.39 15.17 -2.43
CA GLU A 158 -8.81 14.85 -2.36
C GLU A 158 -9.16 13.90 -1.20
N ILE A 159 -10.00 14.38 -0.29
CA ILE A 159 -10.67 13.54 0.70
C ILE A 159 -11.71 12.69 -0.04
N LEU A 160 -11.53 11.37 0.00
CA LEU A 160 -12.43 10.41 -0.64
C LEU A 160 -13.80 10.40 0.07
N ASN A 161 -14.79 11.04 -0.57
CA ASN A 161 -16.21 10.91 -0.25
C ASN A 161 -16.79 9.64 -0.91
N LEU A 162 -17.94 9.15 -0.39
CA LEU A 162 -18.64 7.96 -0.89
C LEU A 162 -18.84 7.97 -2.42
N ASN A 163 -19.21 9.12 -2.99
CA ASN A 163 -19.44 9.26 -4.44
C ASN A 163 -18.13 9.16 -5.25
N LEU A 164 -17.01 9.63 -4.72
CA LEU A 164 -15.71 9.52 -5.37
C LEU A 164 -15.15 8.10 -5.26
N PHE A 165 -15.39 7.43 -4.12
CA PHE A 165 -15.04 6.01 -3.94
C PHE A 165 -15.79 5.15 -4.95
N SER A 166 -17.10 5.38 -5.12
CA SER A 166 -17.96 4.61 -6.01
C SER A 166 -17.55 4.72 -7.49
N GLN A 167 -17.14 5.92 -7.93
CA GLN A 167 -16.60 6.13 -9.27
C GLN A 167 -15.20 5.57 -9.44
N LYS A 168 -14.34 5.68 -8.42
CA LYS A 168 -12.94 5.24 -8.53
C LYS A 168 -12.80 3.72 -8.57
N ILE A 169 -13.67 2.93 -7.92
CA ILE A 169 -13.62 1.44 -7.88
C ILE A 169 -13.58 0.80 -9.27
N ILE A 170 -14.19 1.42 -10.27
CA ILE A 170 -14.37 0.83 -11.62
C ILE A 170 -13.03 0.77 -12.38
N ALA A 171 -12.14 1.75 -12.17
CA ALA A 171 -10.97 2.03 -13.01
C ALA A 171 -9.69 1.29 -12.59
N TYR A 172 -9.78 0.01 -12.20
CA TYR A 172 -8.61 -0.81 -11.90
C TYR A 172 -7.86 -1.23 -13.18
N LYS A 173 -6.60 -1.63 -13.03
CA LYS A 173 -5.76 -2.10 -14.13
C LYS A 173 -6.23 -3.47 -14.62
N SER A 174 -6.67 -3.55 -15.87
CA SER A 174 -7.18 -4.80 -16.43
C SER A 174 -6.06 -5.69 -16.94
N SER A 175 -6.32 -7.00 -16.92
CA SER A 175 -5.42 -8.00 -17.50
C SER A 175 -6.20 -8.98 -18.38
N SER A 176 -5.60 -9.43 -19.47
CA SER A 176 -6.18 -10.47 -20.33
C SER A 176 -6.33 -11.81 -19.63
N PHE A 177 -5.55 -12.06 -18.58
CA PHE A 177 -5.64 -13.26 -17.76
C PHE A 177 -6.53 -13.06 -16.54
N PHE A 178 -7.55 -13.93 -16.40
CA PHE A 178 -8.61 -13.82 -15.40
C PHE A 178 -8.10 -13.71 -13.95
N TYR A 179 -7.15 -14.54 -13.53
CA TYR A 179 -6.64 -14.50 -12.15
C TYR A 179 -5.85 -13.22 -11.84
N LEU A 180 -5.14 -12.69 -12.82
CA LEU A 180 -4.42 -11.42 -12.69
C LEU A 180 -5.38 -10.24 -12.62
N ASP A 181 -6.43 -10.28 -13.42
CA ASP A 181 -7.51 -9.29 -13.43
C ASP A 181 -8.22 -9.23 -12.07
N PHE A 182 -8.59 -10.40 -11.53
CA PHE A 182 -9.23 -10.52 -10.21
C PHE A 182 -8.33 -10.04 -9.07
N LEU A 183 -7.03 -10.36 -9.08
CA LEU A 183 -6.09 -9.88 -8.07
C LEU A 183 -5.90 -8.36 -8.14
N SER A 184 -5.78 -7.81 -9.35
CA SER A 184 -5.68 -6.37 -9.57
C SER A 184 -6.92 -5.64 -9.05
N GLU A 185 -8.11 -6.17 -9.32
CA GLU A 185 -9.38 -5.65 -8.82
C GLU A 185 -9.44 -5.63 -7.29
N ILE A 186 -9.10 -6.75 -6.63
CA ILE A 186 -9.06 -6.84 -5.16
C ILE A 186 -8.07 -5.84 -4.56
N LEU A 187 -6.84 -5.77 -5.10
CA LEU A 187 -5.81 -4.86 -4.60
C LEU A 187 -6.27 -3.41 -4.70
N TYR A 188 -6.86 -3.06 -5.83
CA TYR A 188 -7.34 -1.72 -6.10
C TYR A 188 -8.52 -1.36 -5.18
N PHE A 189 -9.44 -2.30 -4.95
CA PHE A 189 -10.53 -2.15 -3.98
C PHE A 189 -10.02 -1.95 -2.54
N ILE A 190 -9.09 -2.80 -2.08
CA ILE A 190 -8.49 -2.69 -0.73
C ILE A 190 -7.78 -1.33 -0.57
N SER A 191 -7.04 -0.87 -1.58
CA SER A 191 -6.35 0.42 -1.53
C SER A 191 -7.31 1.59 -1.39
N HIS A 192 -8.39 1.60 -2.17
CA HIS A 192 -9.41 2.66 -2.09
C HIS A 192 -10.21 2.58 -0.78
N LEU A 193 -10.45 1.37 -0.27
CA LEU A 193 -11.14 1.15 1.00
C LEU A 193 -10.28 1.65 2.16
N LYS A 194 -8.96 1.44 2.13
CA LYS A 194 -7.99 2.05 3.08
C LYS A 194 -8.14 3.57 3.08
N LEU A 195 -8.10 4.20 1.90
CA LEU A 195 -8.22 5.65 1.77
C LEU A 195 -9.57 6.17 2.28
N PHE A 196 -10.66 5.44 2.02
CA PHE A 196 -11.99 5.78 2.54
C PHE A 196 -12.05 5.67 4.07
N PHE A 197 -11.46 4.64 4.69
CA PHE A 197 -11.42 4.57 6.15
C PHE A 197 -10.58 5.71 6.75
N PHE A 198 -9.47 6.07 6.11
CA PHE A 198 -8.60 7.12 6.61
C PHE A 198 -9.24 8.51 6.50
N SER A 199 -10.15 8.71 5.54
CA SER A 199 -10.82 10.00 5.35
C SER A 199 -11.70 10.40 6.56
N TYR A 200 -12.21 9.43 7.33
CA TYR A 200 -12.98 9.68 8.56
C TYR A 200 -12.17 10.28 9.72
N PHE A 201 -10.85 10.15 9.71
CA PHE A 201 -9.98 10.70 10.77
C PHE A 201 -9.64 12.20 10.56
N GLY A 202 -10.27 12.85 9.57
CA GLY A 202 -9.98 14.24 9.20
C GLY A 202 -8.67 14.38 8.41
N ASN A 203 -8.41 15.58 7.88
CA ASN A 203 -7.32 15.80 6.92
C ASN A 203 -5.92 15.49 7.48
N LEU A 204 -5.64 15.89 8.74
CA LEU A 204 -4.35 15.60 9.38
C LEU A 204 -4.17 14.10 9.66
N GLY A 205 -5.20 13.44 10.19
CA GLY A 205 -5.19 12.00 10.46
C GLY A 205 -5.03 11.19 9.17
N PHE A 206 -5.74 11.56 8.11
CA PHE A 206 -5.64 10.98 6.78
C PHE A 206 -4.21 11.04 6.25
N LYS A 207 -3.56 12.21 6.30
CA LYS A 207 -2.20 12.41 5.80
C LYS A 207 -1.16 11.60 6.58
N ILE A 208 -1.25 11.58 7.92
CA ILE A 208 -0.29 10.84 8.76
C ILE A 208 -0.45 9.33 8.57
N LEU A 209 -1.69 8.81 8.61
CA LEU A 209 -1.95 7.39 8.44
C LEU A 209 -1.55 6.91 7.04
N ASN A 210 -1.87 7.67 5.99
CA ASN A 210 -1.41 7.35 4.65
C ASN A 210 0.11 7.35 4.54
N PHE A 211 0.79 8.34 5.10
CA PHE A 211 2.24 8.37 5.12
C PHE A 211 2.83 7.10 5.77
N ILE A 212 2.32 6.70 6.93
CA ILE A 212 2.82 5.51 7.65
C ILE A 212 2.59 4.25 6.82
N PHE A 213 1.38 4.05 6.30
CA PHE A 213 1.05 2.85 5.53
C PHE A 213 1.80 2.78 4.21
N ASP A 214 1.90 3.90 3.48
CA ASP A 214 2.58 3.94 2.20
C ASP A 214 4.09 3.83 2.38
N PHE A 215 4.65 4.39 3.46
CA PHE A 215 6.04 4.15 3.86
C PHE A 215 6.30 2.65 4.10
N PHE A 216 5.51 1.98 4.96
CA PHE A 216 5.76 0.57 5.27
C PHE A 216 5.56 -0.35 4.07
N ASN A 217 4.50 -0.14 3.29
CA ASN A 217 4.25 -0.95 2.10
C ASN A 217 5.35 -0.77 1.05
N PHE A 218 5.71 0.48 0.75
CA PHE A 218 6.75 0.77 -0.23
C PHE A 218 8.15 0.40 0.28
N PHE A 219 8.40 0.45 1.59
CA PHE A 219 9.64 -0.04 2.20
C PHE A 219 9.80 -1.55 2.00
N MET A 220 8.76 -2.33 2.26
CA MET A 220 8.78 -3.78 2.02
C MET A 220 9.02 -4.09 0.55
N PHE A 221 8.30 -3.40 -0.35
CA PHE A 221 8.51 -3.51 -1.79
C PHE A 221 9.96 -3.18 -2.21
N CYS A 222 10.47 -2.02 -1.79
CA CYS A 222 11.82 -1.57 -2.09
C CYS A 222 12.87 -2.52 -1.52
N SER A 223 12.66 -3.10 -0.34
CA SER A 223 13.62 -4.01 0.27
C SER A 223 13.82 -5.28 -0.57
N LEU A 224 12.73 -5.86 -1.06
CA LEU A 224 12.75 -7.04 -1.92
C LEU A 224 13.31 -6.72 -3.30
N LEU A 225 12.92 -5.58 -3.86
CA LEU A 225 13.43 -5.10 -5.14
C LEU A 225 14.94 -4.80 -5.06
N SER A 226 15.40 -4.29 -3.92
CA SER A 226 16.82 -4.02 -3.65
C SER A 226 17.65 -5.30 -3.63
N TYR A 227 17.14 -6.43 -3.16
CA TYR A 227 17.88 -7.70 -3.28
C TYR A 227 18.09 -8.10 -4.73
N ILE A 228 17.06 -7.94 -5.56
CA ILE A 228 17.13 -8.21 -7.00
C ILE A 228 18.15 -7.26 -7.65
N PHE A 229 18.08 -5.95 -7.35
CA PHE A 229 19.07 -5.00 -7.83
C PHE A 229 20.47 -5.25 -7.30
N ASN A 230 20.63 -5.68 -6.04
CA ASN A 230 21.95 -6.01 -5.48
C ASN A 230 22.58 -7.15 -6.27
N PHE A 231 21.79 -8.16 -6.62
CA PHE A 231 22.23 -9.25 -7.48
C PHE A 231 22.63 -8.76 -8.88
N ILE A 232 21.79 -7.95 -9.52
CA ILE A 232 22.03 -7.42 -10.87
C ILE A 232 23.27 -6.50 -10.91
N LEU A 233 23.44 -5.63 -9.90
CA LEU A 233 24.54 -4.65 -9.81
C LEU A 233 25.91 -5.28 -9.48
N LYS A 234 25.99 -6.61 -9.25
CA LYS A 234 27.27 -7.33 -9.15
C LYS A 234 27.99 -7.48 -10.49
N ILE A 235 27.33 -7.20 -11.62
CA ILE A 235 27.96 -7.25 -12.94
C ILE A 235 28.91 -6.05 -13.17
N LYS A 236 29.97 -6.27 -13.98
CA LYS A 236 30.92 -5.21 -14.34
C LYS A 236 30.29 -4.01 -15.07
N ILE A 237 29.14 -4.22 -15.72
CA ILE A 237 28.44 -3.24 -16.56
C ILE A 237 27.27 -2.55 -15.82
N LYS A 238 27.45 -2.30 -14.50
CA LYS A 238 26.42 -1.74 -13.61
C LYS A 238 25.76 -0.44 -14.11
N TYR A 239 26.50 0.42 -14.80
CA TYR A 239 25.97 1.69 -15.34
C TYR A 239 25.05 1.51 -16.56
N VAL A 240 25.24 0.45 -17.35
CA VAL A 240 24.35 0.16 -18.49
C VAL A 240 23.00 -0.34 -18.01
N ILE A 241 22.96 -1.11 -16.92
CA ILE A 241 21.70 -1.54 -16.31
C ILE A 241 20.91 -0.36 -15.74
N LEU A 242 21.57 0.60 -15.09
CA LEU A 242 20.93 1.86 -14.69
C LEU A 242 20.35 2.61 -15.88
N PHE A 243 21.11 2.72 -16.96
CA PHE A 243 20.62 3.36 -18.16
C PHE A 243 19.39 2.64 -18.72
N LEU A 244 19.43 1.31 -18.77
CA LEU A 244 18.30 0.48 -19.20
C LEU A 244 17.10 0.60 -18.26
N SER A 245 17.30 0.78 -16.94
CA SER A 245 16.19 0.99 -16.01
C SER A 245 15.52 2.35 -16.26
N CYS A 246 16.29 3.41 -16.53
CA CYS A 246 15.76 4.70 -16.96
C CYS A 246 14.97 4.58 -18.27
N VAL A 247 15.50 3.88 -19.27
CA VAL A 247 14.80 3.63 -20.55
C VAL A 247 13.50 2.84 -20.31
N GLY A 248 13.54 1.84 -19.43
CA GLY A 248 12.36 1.05 -19.05
C GLY A 248 11.26 1.91 -18.41
N VAL A 249 11.61 2.88 -17.55
CA VAL A 249 10.64 3.84 -16.99
C VAL A 249 10.03 4.69 -18.10
N VAL A 250 10.84 5.25 -19.00
CA VAL A 250 10.35 6.09 -20.11
C VAL A 250 9.42 5.29 -21.04
N MET A 251 9.78 4.05 -21.36
CA MET A 251 8.92 3.14 -22.14
C MET A 251 7.60 2.88 -21.44
N ASN A 252 7.60 2.65 -20.13
CA ASN A 252 6.38 2.42 -19.38
C ASN A 252 5.48 3.66 -19.31
N TYR A 253 6.06 4.86 -19.20
CA TYR A 253 5.28 6.11 -19.29
C TYR A 253 4.60 6.30 -20.65
N SER A 254 5.24 5.81 -21.72
CA SER A 254 4.76 5.89 -23.10
C SER A 254 3.69 4.84 -23.43
N LEU A 255 3.67 3.71 -22.71
CA LEU A 255 2.64 2.70 -22.87
C LEU A 255 1.32 3.17 -22.25
N LYS A 256 0.23 3.02 -23.00
CA LYS A 256 -1.12 3.21 -22.46
C LYS A 256 -1.44 2.04 -21.53
N GLU A 257 -1.68 2.34 -20.26
CA GLU A 257 -2.20 1.36 -19.30
C GLU A 257 -3.63 0.96 -19.72
N GLU A 258 -3.89 -0.35 -19.78
CA GLU A 258 -5.25 -0.86 -19.96
C GLU A 258 -5.95 -0.79 -18.60
N ARG A 259 -7.00 0.05 -18.52
CA ARG A 259 -7.88 0.15 -17.36
C ARG A 259 -9.27 -0.34 -17.73
N ASN A 260 -9.88 -1.05 -16.81
CA ASN A 260 -11.27 -1.46 -16.98
C ASN A 260 -12.18 -0.23 -16.92
N ASN A 261 -13.09 -0.11 -17.88
CA ASN A 261 -14.10 0.94 -17.93
C ASN A 261 -15.53 0.37 -17.85
N VAL A 262 -15.67 -0.96 -17.77
CA VAL A 262 -16.96 -1.65 -17.78
C VAL A 262 -17.30 -2.07 -16.35
N LEU A 263 -18.50 -1.72 -15.89
CA LEU A 263 -19.00 -2.21 -14.60
C LEU A 263 -19.19 -3.74 -14.67
N LYS A 264 -18.59 -4.44 -13.70
CA LYS A 264 -18.94 -5.82 -13.42
C LYS A 264 -20.21 -5.87 -12.56
N ARG A 265 -20.99 -6.94 -12.69
CA ARG A 265 -22.24 -7.18 -11.94
C ARG A 265 -22.06 -7.10 -10.42
N GLU A 266 -20.91 -7.52 -9.91
CA GLU A 266 -20.56 -7.43 -8.49
C GLU A 266 -20.32 -5.97 -8.04
N GLN A 267 -19.71 -5.15 -8.90
CA GLN A 267 -19.51 -3.72 -8.65
C GLN A 267 -20.82 -2.96 -8.68
N GLU A 268 -21.78 -3.35 -9.55
CA GLU A 268 -23.14 -2.79 -9.57
C GLU A 268 -23.88 -3.01 -8.26
N GLN A 269 -23.73 -4.18 -7.63
CA GLN A 269 -24.32 -4.48 -6.33
C GLN A 269 -23.72 -3.60 -5.22
N ILE A 270 -22.40 -3.45 -5.19
CA ILE A 270 -21.70 -2.60 -4.23
C ILE A 270 -22.13 -1.12 -4.42
N LEU A 271 -22.21 -0.65 -5.66
CA LEU A 271 -22.70 0.69 -6.00
C LEU A 271 -24.14 0.92 -5.56
N SER A 272 -25.02 -0.07 -5.77
CA SER A 272 -26.40 -0.03 -5.31
C SER A 272 -26.49 0.07 -3.78
N TRP A 273 -25.74 -0.75 -3.05
CA TRP A 273 -25.68 -0.67 -1.59
C TRP A 273 -25.16 0.67 -1.11
N MET A 274 -24.09 1.19 -1.72
CA MET A 274 -23.53 2.50 -1.38
C MET A 274 -24.53 3.64 -1.61
N ASN A 275 -25.22 3.64 -2.74
CA ASN A 275 -26.24 4.65 -3.05
C ASN A 275 -27.40 4.60 -2.03
N ASN A 276 -27.81 3.39 -1.63
CA ASN A 276 -28.82 3.23 -0.58
C ASN A 276 -28.31 3.79 0.76
N PHE A 277 -27.05 3.57 1.14
CA PHE A 277 -26.47 4.15 2.36
C PHE A 277 -26.42 5.68 2.33
N VAL A 278 -26.12 6.30 1.19
CA VAL A 278 -26.16 7.77 1.05
C VAL A 278 -27.59 8.28 1.26
N LEU A 279 -28.59 7.63 0.67
CA LEU A 279 -30.00 7.99 0.84
C LEU A 279 -30.48 7.83 2.29
N PHE A 280 -30.04 6.77 2.98
CA PHE A 280 -30.33 6.61 4.42
C PHE A 280 -29.72 7.72 5.26
N LYS A 281 -28.52 8.19 4.91
CA LYS A 281 -27.87 9.30 5.60
C LYS A 281 -28.67 10.60 5.41
N ASP A 282 -28.96 10.98 4.17
CA ASP A 282 -29.62 12.27 3.89
C ASP A 282 -31.07 12.33 4.40
N ASN A 283 -31.81 11.23 4.29
CA ASN A 283 -33.18 11.16 4.82
C ASN A 283 -33.20 11.22 6.35
N ASN A 284 -32.32 10.48 7.05
CA ASN A 284 -32.32 10.49 8.51
C ASN A 284 -31.78 11.83 9.07
N PHE A 285 -30.74 12.43 8.46
CA PHE A 285 -30.23 13.72 8.92
C PHE A 285 -31.24 14.85 8.70
N SER A 286 -31.98 14.86 7.58
CA SER A 286 -33.00 15.88 7.34
C SER A 286 -34.21 15.75 8.27
N VAL A 287 -34.60 14.52 8.65
CA VAL A 287 -35.64 14.26 9.66
C VAL A 287 -35.16 14.72 11.04
N ILE A 288 -33.96 14.31 11.47
CA ILE A 288 -33.37 14.71 12.77
C ILE A 288 -33.18 16.24 12.86
N GLN A 289 -32.84 16.90 11.74
CA GLN A 289 -32.67 18.35 11.72
C GLN A 289 -34.01 19.09 11.83
N LYS A 290 -35.07 18.58 11.20
CA LYS A 290 -36.43 19.10 11.39
C LYS A 290 -36.93 18.91 12.82
N GLU A 291 -36.71 17.71 13.39
CA GLU A 291 -37.05 17.42 14.79
C GLU A 291 -36.30 18.37 15.73
N LYS A 292 -35.00 18.58 15.51
CA LYS A 292 -34.20 19.53 16.29
C LYS A 292 -34.75 20.96 16.19
N ASP A 293 -35.09 21.43 14.99
CA ASP A 293 -35.62 22.77 14.77
C ASP A 293 -37.01 22.96 15.43
N GLU A 294 -37.83 21.91 15.46
CA GLU A 294 -39.11 21.88 16.17
C GLU A 294 -38.91 21.90 17.69
N PHE A 295 -38.00 21.06 18.21
CA PHE A 295 -37.61 21.09 19.63
C PHE A 295 -37.04 22.45 20.08
N GLU A 296 -36.21 23.10 19.26
CA GLU A 296 -35.70 24.44 19.57
C GLU A 296 -36.81 25.51 19.62
N LYS A 297 -37.84 25.39 18.78
CA LYS A 297 -39.01 26.29 18.81
C LYS A 297 -39.81 26.07 20.08
N ASP A 298 -40.08 24.83 20.44
CA ASP A 298 -40.82 24.50 21.66
C ASP A 298 -40.06 24.95 22.92
N LEU A 299 -38.74 24.76 22.97
CA LEU A 299 -37.90 25.29 24.05
C LEU A 299 -37.91 26.82 24.13
N LYS A 300 -37.95 27.53 23.00
CA LYS A 300 -38.07 29.00 22.97
C LYS A 300 -39.45 29.45 23.46
N GLU A 301 -40.53 28.72 23.14
CA GLU A 301 -41.87 28.98 23.67
C GLU A 301 -41.91 28.77 25.20
N VAL A 302 -41.35 27.67 25.70
CA VAL A 302 -41.21 27.40 27.13
C VAL A 302 -40.39 28.49 27.84
N LYS A 303 -39.26 28.94 27.24
CA LYS A 303 -38.46 30.04 27.79
C LYS A 303 -39.23 31.36 27.85
N LYS A 304 -40.09 31.65 26.85
CA LYS A 304 -40.97 32.83 26.88
C LYS A 304 -41.99 32.75 28.00
N LEU A 305 -42.48 31.55 28.33
CA LEU A 305 -43.40 31.34 29.44
C LEU A 305 -42.73 31.57 30.79
N PHE A 306 -41.49 31.11 30.98
CA PHE A 306 -40.72 31.40 32.20
C PHE A 306 -40.46 32.89 32.44
N ASN A 307 -40.53 33.72 31.39
CA ASN A 307 -40.37 35.17 31.49
C ASN A 307 -41.69 35.93 31.75
N LYS A 308 -42.84 35.25 31.81
CA LYS A 308 -44.15 35.88 32.07
C LYS A 308 -44.37 36.11 33.57
N ASN A 309 -45.15 37.14 33.90
CA ASN A 309 -45.52 37.43 35.28
C ASN A 309 -46.53 36.41 35.84
N ALA A 310 -46.62 36.25 37.16
CA ALA A 310 -47.47 35.24 37.81
C ALA A 310 -48.96 35.29 37.41
N PHE A 311 -49.49 36.49 37.13
CA PHE A 311 -50.86 36.68 36.65
C PHE A 311 -51.05 36.19 35.20
N GLU A 312 -50.08 36.44 34.33
CA GLU A 312 -50.09 36.01 32.92
C GLU A 312 -49.88 34.50 32.80
N LEU A 313 -49.06 33.92 33.67
CA LEU A 313 -48.91 32.48 33.81
C LEU A 313 -50.21 31.82 34.27
N GLY A 314 -50.95 32.45 35.18
CA GLY A 314 -52.27 31.98 35.62
C GLY A 314 -53.29 31.93 34.48
N ILE A 315 -53.33 32.96 33.63
CA ILE A 315 -54.21 32.99 32.45
C ILE A 315 -53.76 31.95 31.41
N TRP A 316 -52.46 31.81 31.18
CA TRP A 316 -51.92 30.83 30.25
C TRP A 316 -52.17 29.38 30.69
N TRP A 317 -52.17 29.09 32.00
CA TRP A 317 -52.39 27.74 32.53
C TRP A 317 -53.77 27.16 32.16
N PHE A 318 -54.75 28.02 31.88
CA PHE A 318 -56.10 27.66 31.46
C PHE A 318 -56.35 27.93 29.96
N SER A 319 -55.33 28.31 29.19
CA SER A 319 -55.47 28.62 27.78
C SER A 319 -55.35 27.36 26.90
N LYS A 320 -55.89 27.45 25.67
CA LYS A 320 -55.68 26.42 24.64
C LYS A 320 -54.22 26.28 24.23
N GLU A 321 -53.42 27.35 24.38
CA GLU A 321 -52.00 27.35 24.05
C GLU A 321 -51.21 26.37 24.93
N LYS A 322 -51.60 26.19 26.20
CA LYS A 322 -51.01 25.16 27.07
C LYS A 322 -51.28 23.77 26.52
N GLN A 323 -52.54 23.49 26.15
CA GLN A 323 -52.94 22.16 25.65
C GLN A 323 -52.23 21.81 24.34
N ASP A 324 -52.08 22.79 23.44
CA ASP A 324 -51.36 22.61 22.18
C ASP A 324 -49.86 22.39 22.41
N LEU A 325 -49.25 23.12 23.33
CA LEU A 325 -47.83 22.99 23.68
C LEU A 325 -47.54 21.67 24.41
N GLU A 326 -48.42 21.24 25.32
CA GLU A 326 -48.33 19.94 26.00
C GLU A 326 -48.48 18.77 25.01
N LYS A 327 -49.36 18.92 24.01
CA LYS A 327 -49.51 17.93 22.94
C LYS A 327 -48.27 17.85 22.05
N ARG A 328 -47.72 18.99 21.62
CA ARG A 328 -46.47 19.05 20.82
C ARG A 328 -45.28 18.45 21.56
N ILE A 329 -45.11 18.79 22.85
CA ILE A 329 -44.04 18.20 23.67
C ILE A 329 -44.22 16.68 23.81
N ASN A 330 -45.44 16.20 24.07
CA ASN A 330 -45.71 14.76 24.18
C ASN A 330 -45.54 14.00 22.85
N GLU A 331 -45.77 14.65 21.72
CA GLU A 331 -45.50 14.09 20.39
C GLU A 331 -44.00 14.08 20.09
N SER A 332 -43.24 15.10 20.51
CA SER A 332 -41.79 15.16 20.34
C SER A 332 -41.01 14.19 21.24
N LEU A 333 -41.55 13.84 22.42
CA LEU A 333 -40.92 12.93 23.39
C LEU A 333 -41.16 11.43 23.11
N LYS A 334 -42.01 11.09 22.14
CA LYS A 334 -42.23 9.71 21.67
C LYS A 334 -41.26 9.34 20.57
#